data_AF-A0A1F4KFX9-F1
#
_entry.id   AF-A0A1F4KFX9-F1
#
_cell.length_a   1.000
_cell.length_b   1.000
_cell.length_c   1.000
_cell.angle_alpha   90.00
_cell.angle_beta   90.00
_cell.angle_gamma   90.00
#
_symmetry.space_group_name_H-M   'P 1'
#
loop_
_entity.id
_entity.type
_entity.pdbx_description
1 polymer ?
#
loop_
_entity_poly.entity_id
_entity_poly.type
_entity_poly.pdbx_seq_one_letter_code
_entity_poly.pdbx_strand_id
1 'polypeptide(L)'
;MVNRWLASGLNRGFYLRSTQDWAFTFAGRTSPDLAARPTLTIITNDATDVLPCTCNAMWSPSSFKARDSRESFLVAKGNHFAALQFDLSKATGPVKKAILNLTCRSLKYPGTLEVFELNPPEFRSDQGAHKQRTGIADGFAFDRGLAAHPSVLFAGDFSDLSKRRWQAGGSAPTTSQVRNPKTGTTYLRGLIPKAELWGCDLERVVVGGTREGLPASTETELYGRYYVFLEQDWGSELDGNKMPGWDGRFGWWNSMGYWQNTTGNGGARPTGLKVRNEKAKRWEYEGASMRGHGGPRSNDGNPYDDLFWLGGYIYHLDQIGAFGEPVKWQGVVMAKGQWYCIEHYIKMNSIAAPFDALGNGVALNDGEYKVWVDGVQAYERTNFRWRRHPEMGIQGFWLNWYHGGTSPAPRTMHFRMDSVVIARSYIGPRNEHL
;
A
#
# COMPACT_ATOMS: atom_id res chain seq x y z
N MET A 1 -27.60 4.15 -19.89
CA MET A 1 -26.61 3.49 -19.01
C MET A 1 -26.55 2.00 -19.31
N VAL A 2 -27.54 1.20 -18.91
CA VAL A 2 -27.53 -0.28 -19.02
C VAL A 2 -27.21 -0.82 -20.43
N ASN A 3 -27.80 -0.27 -21.50
CA ASN A 3 -27.44 -0.69 -22.88
C ASN A 3 -25.93 -0.58 -23.18
N ARG A 4 -25.27 0.48 -22.68
CA ARG A 4 -23.82 0.65 -22.85
C ARG A 4 -23.04 -0.40 -22.06
N TRP A 5 -23.48 -0.71 -20.84
CA TRP A 5 -22.83 -1.71 -19.99
C TRP A 5 -22.85 -3.09 -20.61
N LEU A 6 -24.00 -3.51 -21.16
CA LEU A 6 -24.14 -4.78 -21.87
C LEU A 6 -23.30 -4.79 -23.16
N ALA A 7 -23.34 -3.70 -23.95
CA ALA A 7 -22.58 -3.61 -25.19
C ALA A 7 -21.05 -3.60 -24.99
N SER A 8 -20.56 -2.99 -23.91
CA SER A 8 -19.13 -2.92 -23.61
C SER A 8 -18.63 -4.03 -22.68
N GLY A 9 -19.53 -4.84 -22.12
CA GLY A 9 -19.21 -5.80 -21.04
C GLY A 9 -18.78 -5.14 -19.72
N LEU A 10 -18.95 -3.83 -19.55
CA LEU A 10 -18.53 -3.10 -18.34
C LEU A 10 -19.73 -2.80 -17.46
N ASN A 11 -20.00 -3.66 -16.48
CA ASN A 11 -21.04 -3.43 -15.47
C ASN A 11 -20.58 -2.39 -14.44
N ARG A 12 -20.84 -1.11 -14.74
CA ARG A 12 -20.34 -0.01 -13.92
C ARG A 12 -21.14 0.26 -12.65
N GLY A 13 -22.44 -0.05 -12.64
CA GLY A 13 -23.32 0.22 -11.50
C GLY A 13 -23.76 1.70 -11.39
N PHE A 14 -24.51 1.99 -10.34
CA PHE A 14 -25.16 3.29 -10.11
C PHE A 14 -24.51 4.05 -8.97
N TYR A 15 -24.28 5.35 -9.19
CA TYR A 15 -23.88 6.31 -8.17
C TYR A 15 -25.08 7.18 -7.80
N LEU A 16 -25.35 7.30 -6.51
CA LEU A 16 -26.48 8.02 -5.97
C LEU A 16 -26.01 9.25 -5.18
N ARG A 17 -26.58 10.41 -5.50
CA ARG A 17 -26.49 11.64 -4.72
C ARG A 17 -27.88 12.28 -4.58
N SER A 18 -28.00 13.24 -3.67
CA SER A 18 -29.25 13.95 -3.41
C SER A 18 -29.04 15.46 -3.45
N THR A 19 -30.08 16.20 -3.82
CA THR A 19 -30.13 17.65 -3.69
C THR A 19 -30.54 18.12 -2.29
N GLN A 20 -30.92 17.19 -1.41
CA GLN A 20 -31.42 17.46 -0.06
C GLN A 20 -30.31 17.26 0.99
N ASP A 21 -30.19 18.21 1.92
CA ASP A 21 -29.20 18.18 3.01
C ASP A 21 -29.53 17.07 4.03
N TRP A 22 -30.82 16.79 4.23
CA TRP A 22 -31.27 15.67 5.05
C TRP A 22 -31.22 14.35 4.29
N ALA A 23 -30.62 13.35 4.93
CA ALA A 23 -30.41 12.05 4.29
C ALA A 23 -31.73 11.34 3.96
N PHE A 24 -31.76 10.76 2.77
CA PHE A 24 -32.71 9.71 2.42
C PHE A 24 -32.13 8.40 2.95
N THR A 25 -32.95 7.63 3.67
CA THR A 25 -32.56 6.30 4.14
C THR A 25 -33.21 5.24 3.28
N PHE A 26 -32.43 4.46 2.55
CA PHE A 26 -32.91 3.37 1.72
C PHE A 26 -32.64 2.01 2.36
N ALA A 27 -33.48 1.04 2.02
CA ALA A 27 -33.20 -0.37 2.30
C ALA A 27 -31.99 -0.85 1.48
N GLY A 28 -31.08 -1.59 2.11
CA GLY A 28 -29.91 -2.19 1.47
C GLY A 28 -30.18 -3.63 0.99
N ARG A 29 -29.17 -4.23 0.34
CA ARG A 29 -29.27 -5.57 -0.28
C ARG A 29 -29.54 -6.71 0.71
N THR A 30 -29.17 -6.54 1.99
CA THR A 30 -29.45 -7.51 3.07
C THR A 30 -30.57 -7.06 3.99
N SER A 31 -31.41 -6.11 3.57
CA SER A 31 -32.62 -5.73 4.30
C SER A 31 -33.38 -6.97 4.78
N PRO A 32 -33.83 -7.02 6.05
CA PRO A 32 -34.64 -8.14 6.56
C PRO A 32 -35.98 -8.24 5.84
N ASP A 33 -36.52 -7.11 5.39
CA ASP A 33 -37.63 -7.08 4.44
C ASP A 33 -37.09 -7.35 3.03
N LEU A 34 -37.41 -8.53 2.50
CA LEU A 34 -37.01 -8.98 1.16
C LEU A 34 -37.61 -8.11 0.05
N ALA A 35 -38.85 -7.65 0.21
CA ALA A 35 -39.55 -6.85 -0.79
C ALA A 35 -38.99 -5.42 -0.86
N ALA A 36 -38.37 -4.94 0.21
CA ALA A 36 -37.71 -3.64 0.23
C ALA A 36 -36.31 -3.63 -0.40
N ARG A 37 -35.71 -4.78 -0.73
CA ARG A 37 -34.35 -4.85 -1.25
C ARG A 37 -34.26 -4.18 -2.63
N PRO A 38 -33.17 -3.43 -2.93
CA PRO A 38 -33.00 -2.80 -4.23
C PRO A 38 -33.01 -3.83 -5.37
N THR A 39 -33.69 -3.49 -6.46
CA THR A 39 -33.71 -4.31 -7.69
C THR A 39 -33.50 -3.45 -8.93
N LEU A 40 -32.96 -4.08 -9.98
CA LEU A 40 -32.92 -3.51 -11.33
C LEU A 40 -33.78 -4.39 -12.24
N THR A 41 -34.91 -3.85 -12.70
CA THR A 41 -35.74 -4.50 -13.71
C THR A 41 -35.25 -4.13 -15.10
N ILE A 42 -34.93 -5.12 -15.92
CA ILE A 42 -34.52 -4.95 -17.32
C ILE A 42 -35.60 -5.54 -18.21
N ILE A 43 -36.10 -4.75 -19.16
CA ILE A 43 -37.10 -5.16 -20.14
C ILE A 43 -36.44 -5.12 -21.53
N THR A 44 -36.43 -6.28 -22.19
CA THR A 44 -35.92 -6.46 -23.56
C THR A 44 -37.10 -6.74 -24.51
N ASN A 45 -36.83 -7.22 -25.73
CA ASN A 45 -37.90 -7.74 -26.59
C ASN A 45 -38.50 -9.04 -26.06
N ASP A 46 -37.65 -9.88 -25.47
CA ASP A 46 -37.94 -11.30 -25.27
C ASP A 46 -38.15 -11.64 -23.79
N ALA A 47 -37.67 -10.80 -22.87
CA ALA A 47 -37.71 -11.06 -21.44
C ALA A 47 -37.91 -9.80 -20.59
N THR A 48 -38.39 -10.04 -19.36
CA THR A 48 -38.33 -9.08 -18.26
C THR A 48 -37.60 -9.73 -17.09
N ASP A 49 -36.39 -9.27 -16.82
CA ASP A 49 -35.53 -9.78 -15.75
C ASP A 49 -35.57 -8.84 -14.55
N VAL A 50 -35.79 -9.39 -13.36
CA VAL A 50 -35.67 -8.66 -12.09
C VAL A 50 -34.37 -9.07 -11.41
N LEU A 51 -33.39 -8.17 -11.44
CA LEU A 51 -32.04 -8.45 -10.98
C LEU A 51 -31.87 -7.94 -9.54
N PRO A 52 -31.47 -8.80 -8.58
CA PRO A 52 -31.22 -8.35 -7.21
C PRO A 52 -29.93 -7.52 -7.14
N CYS A 53 -29.89 -6.57 -6.22
CA CYS A 53 -28.67 -5.85 -5.89
C CYS A 53 -27.64 -6.83 -5.30
N THR A 54 -26.48 -6.95 -5.94
CA THR A 54 -25.40 -7.82 -5.47
C THR A 54 -24.49 -7.10 -4.48
N CYS A 55 -24.30 -5.80 -4.68
CA CYS A 55 -23.39 -4.98 -3.88
C CYS A 55 -23.99 -3.60 -3.61
N ASN A 56 -23.80 -3.08 -2.41
CA ASN A 56 -24.02 -1.67 -2.12
C ASN A 56 -22.94 -1.13 -1.19
N ALA A 57 -22.60 0.14 -1.35
CA ALA A 57 -21.66 0.85 -0.50
C ALA A 57 -22.18 2.25 -0.18
N MET A 58 -21.82 2.79 0.99
CA MET A 58 -22.02 4.20 1.31
C MET A 58 -20.78 4.83 1.91
N TRP A 59 -20.58 6.11 1.65
CA TRP A 59 -19.47 6.87 2.22
C TRP A 59 -19.86 8.32 2.48
N SER A 60 -19.03 9.00 3.27
CA SER A 60 -19.15 10.42 3.59
C SER A 60 -17.78 11.08 3.45
N PRO A 61 -17.69 12.27 2.82
CA PRO A 61 -16.44 13.04 2.78
C PRO A 61 -15.91 13.42 4.16
N SER A 62 -16.77 13.46 5.18
CA SER A 62 -16.37 13.82 6.55
C SER A 62 -15.79 12.64 7.34
N SER A 63 -15.59 11.48 6.72
CA SER A 63 -15.13 10.26 7.38
C SER A 63 -14.11 9.52 6.51
N PHE A 64 -13.02 9.07 7.14
CA PHE A 64 -12.08 8.13 6.54
C PHE A 64 -12.47 6.67 6.77
N LYS A 65 -13.51 6.41 7.58
CA LYS A 65 -14.06 5.07 7.84
C LYS A 65 -15.23 4.77 6.91
N ALA A 66 -15.24 3.56 6.36
CA ALA A 66 -16.42 3.00 5.74
C ALA A 66 -17.52 2.76 6.80
N ARG A 67 -18.78 2.82 6.37
CA ARG A 67 -19.92 2.41 7.20
C ARG A 67 -20.55 1.18 6.58
N ASP A 68 -20.97 0.23 7.41
CA ASP A 68 -21.76 -0.89 6.93
C ASP A 68 -23.05 -0.36 6.32
N SER A 69 -23.31 -0.77 5.08
CA SER A 69 -24.47 -0.32 4.31
C SER A 69 -25.38 -1.48 3.90
N ARG A 70 -25.03 -2.72 4.28
CA ARG A 70 -25.67 -3.93 3.74
C ARG A 70 -27.18 -3.95 4.00
N GLU A 71 -27.61 -3.58 5.20
CA GLU A 71 -29.04 -3.54 5.54
C GLU A 71 -29.74 -2.23 5.15
N SER A 72 -29.01 -1.12 5.12
CA SER A 72 -29.51 0.22 4.76
C SER A 72 -28.39 1.16 4.35
N PHE A 73 -28.68 2.12 3.49
CA PHE A 73 -27.72 3.15 3.07
C PHE A 73 -28.34 4.54 3.03
N LEU A 74 -27.48 5.55 3.14
CA LEU A 74 -27.85 6.96 3.20
C LEU A 74 -27.42 7.71 1.94
N VAL A 75 -28.24 8.66 1.50
CA VAL A 75 -27.89 9.60 0.43
C VAL A 75 -28.30 11.02 0.85
N ALA A 76 -27.35 11.96 0.86
CA ALA A 76 -27.54 13.34 1.28
C ALA A 76 -26.57 14.27 0.54
N LYS A 77 -27.02 15.49 0.24
CA LYS A 77 -26.23 16.51 -0.47
C LYS A 77 -24.90 16.76 0.24
N GLY A 78 -23.81 16.55 -0.49
CA GLY A 78 -22.44 16.82 -0.03
C GLY A 78 -21.95 15.96 1.15
N ASN A 79 -22.79 15.10 1.73
CA ASN A 79 -22.49 14.45 3.00
C ASN A 79 -22.58 12.93 2.94
N HIS A 80 -23.53 12.37 2.19
CA HIS A 80 -23.69 10.92 2.05
C HIS A 80 -23.91 10.53 0.60
N PHE A 81 -23.11 9.59 0.14
CA PHE A 81 -23.18 9.04 -1.21
C PHE A 81 -23.34 7.53 -1.14
N ALA A 82 -23.97 6.96 -2.15
CA ALA A 82 -24.10 5.52 -2.26
C ALA A 82 -23.78 5.01 -3.66
N ALA A 83 -23.34 3.75 -3.71
CA ALA A 83 -23.09 2.99 -4.92
C ALA A 83 -23.90 1.69 -4.87
N LEU A 84 -24.47 1.29 -6.00
CA LEU A 84 -25.22 0.04 -6.18
C LEU A 84 -24.73 -0.71 -7.41
N GLN A 85 -24.60 -2.03 -7.29
CA GLN A 85 -24.30 -2.91 -8.43
C GLN A 85 -25.29 -4.09 -8.45
N PHE A 86 -25.58 -4.55 -9.66
CA PHE A 86 -26.54 -5.63 -9.97
C PHE A 86 -25.86 -6.63 -10.89
N ASP A 87 -26.14 -7.92 -10.76
CA ASP A 87 -25.63 -8.93 -11.69
C ASP A 87 -26.39 -8.88 -13.02
N LEU A 88 -25.70 -8.47 -14.08
CA LEU A 88 -26.26 -8.33 -15.42
C LEU A 88 -26.11 -9.59 -16.29
N SER A 89 -25.52 -10.67 -15.76
CA SER A 89 -25.20 -11.88 -16.54
C SER A 89 -26.41 -12.52 -17.23
N LYS A 90 -27.61 -12.32 -16.69
CA LYS A 90 -28.87 -12.84 -17.24
C LYS A 90 -29.51 -11.93 -18.30
N ALA A 91 -29.16 -10.66 -18.33
CA ALA A 91 -29.76 -9.70 -19.27
C ALA A 91 -29.11 -9.84 -20.64
N THR A 92 -29.90 -10.28 -21.62
CA THR A 92 -29.43 -10.50 -23.00
C THR A 92 -30.23 -9.68 -24.01
N GLY A 93 -29.56 -9.23 -25.06
CA GLY A 93 -30.18 -8.44 -26.13
C GLY A 93 -30.41 -6.96 -25.80
N PRO A 94 -31.02 -6.20 -26.73
CA PRO A 94 -31.24 -4.76 -26.57
C PRO A 94 -32.23 -4.43 -25.45
N VAL A 95 -31.83 -3.54 -24.53
CA VAL A 95 -32.68 -3.07 -23.43
C VAL A 95 -33.60 -1.97 -23.93
N LYS A 96 -34.91 -2.18 -23.83
CA LYS A 96 -35.94 -1.17 -24.07
C LYS A 96 -36.11 -0.24 -22.88
N LYS A 97 -36.11 -0.81 -21.68
CA LYS A 97 -36.35 -0.08 -20.43
C LYS A 97 -35.56 -0.72 -19.29
N ALA A 98 -35.00 0.13 -18.44
CA ALA A 98 -34.37 -0.27 -17.19
C ALA A 98 -34.99 0.53 -16.04
N ILE A 99 -35.39 -0.14 -14.97
CA ILE A 99 -36.07 0.46 -13.81
C ILE A 99 -35.26 0.11 -12.56
N LEU A 100 -34.65 1.12 -11.94
CA LEU A 100 -34.02 0.98 -10.63
C LEU A 100 -35.10 1.16 -9.56
N ASN A 101 -35.42 0.10 -8.81
CA ASN A 101 -36.39 0.14 -7.72
C ASN A 101 -35.64 0.25 -6.39
N LEU A 102 -35.95 1.31 -5.63
CA LEU A 102 -35.40 1.57 -4.30
C LEU A 102 -36.53 1.84 -3.31
N THR A 103 -36.44 1.26 -2.11
CA THR A 103 -37.39 1.52 -1.03
C THR A 103 -36.81 2.55 -0.05
N CYS A 104 -37.38 3.76 -0.07
CA CYS A 104 -37.03 4.82 0.88
C CYS A 104 -37.77 4.57 2.20
N ARG A 105 -37.02 4.21 3.25
CA ARG A 105 -37.55 3.93 4.59
C ARG A 105 -37.80 5.19 5.41
N SER A 106 -37.03 6.25 5.15
CA SER A 106 -37.19 7.52 5.86
C SER A 106 -36.78 8.69 4.97
N LEU A 107 -37.62 9.71 4.97
CA LEU A 107 -37.44 10.96 4.25
C LEU A 107 -37.99 12.09 5.13
N LYS A 108 -37.11 12.98 5.61
CA LYS A 108 -37.57 14.10 6.45
C LYS A 108 -38.20 15.24 5.63
N TYR A 109 -37.62 15.52 4.47
CA TYR A 109 -38.05 16.58 3.57
C TYR A 109 -38.02 16.08 2.12
N PRO A 110 -38.90 16.59 1.24
CA PRO A 110 -38.84 16.25 -0.18
C PRO A 110 -37.48 16.65 -0.77
N GLY A 111 -37.09 15.96 -1.83
CA GLY A 111 -35.88 16.28 -2.57
C GLY A 111 -35.72 15.38 -3.78
N THR A 112 -34.65 15.60 -4.53
CA THR A 112 -34.36 14.85 -5.75
C THR A 112 -33.25 13.85 -5.47
N LEU A 113 -33.52 12.57 -5.73
CA LEU A 113 -32.48 11.57 -5.88
C LEU A 113 -31.95 11.64 -7.31
N GLU A 114 -30.65 11.89 -7.43
CA GLU A 114 -29.98 11.93 -8.72
C GLU A 114 -29.20 10.63 -8.92
N VAL A 115 -29.40 10.00 -10.09
CA VAL A 115 -28.84 8.69 -10.43
C VAL A 115 -27.83 8.85 -11.57
N PHE A 116 -26.59 8.45 -11.31
CA PHE A 116 -25.50 8.51 -12.28
C PHE A 116 -24.92 7.12 -12.53
N GLU A 117 -24.15 7.01 -13.59
CA GLU A 117 -23.26 5.89 -13.84
C GLU A 117 -22.02 6.04 -12.96
N LEU A 118 -21.64 4.99 -12.24
CA LEU A 118 -20.33 4.96 -11.58
C LEU A 118 -19.24 4.92 -12.64
N ASN A 119 -18.13 5.62 -12.37
CA ASN A 119 -16.90 5.41 -13.11
C ASN A 119 -15.97 4.59 -12.21
N PRO A 120 -15.67 3.31 -12.53
CA PRO A 120 -14.75 2.53 -11.73
C PRO A 120 -13.38 3.22 -11.68
N PRO A 121 -12.60 3.02 -10.59
CA PRO A 121 -11.28 3.60 -10.49
C PRO A 121 -10.37 3.05 -11.61
N GLU A 122 -9.50 3.91 -12.13
CA GLU A 122 -8.38 3.49 -12.96
C GLU A 122 -7.31 2.86 -12.07
N PHE A 123 -6.90 1.63 -12.39
CA PHE A 123 -5.81 0.98 -11.71
C PHE A 123 -4.47 1.40 -12.31
N ARG A 124 -3.49 1.68 -11.44
CA ARG A 124 -2.17 2.22 -11.79
C ARG A 124 -1.06 1.16 -11.69
N SER A 125 -1.44 -0.09 -11.82
CA SER A 125 -0.63 -1.26 -11.51
C SER A 125 -1.14 -2.38 -12.41
N ASP A 126 -0.24 -3.06 -13.13
CA ASP A 126 -0.48 -3.65 -14.46
C ASP A 126 -0.21 -2.68 -15.62
N GLN A 127 0.13 -3.23 -16.79
CA GLN A 127 0.56 -2.51 -17.99
C GLN A 127 -0.56 -1.70 -18.66
N GLY A 128 -1.38 -0.99 -17.87
CA GLY A 128 -2.42 -0.09 -18.35
C GLY A 128 -1.90 1.11 -19.15
N ALA A 129 -2.79 2.06 -19.45
CA ALA A 129 -2.54 3.20 -20.34
C ALA A 129 -1.49 4.21 -19.82
N HIS A 130 -0.96 4.02 -18.61
CA HIS A 130 0.00 4.95 -18.01
C HIS A 130 1.41 4.71 -18.54
N LYS A 131 2.10 5.81 -18.87
CA LYS A 131 3.48 5.77 -19.35
C LYS A 131 4.40 5.20 -18.27
N GLN A 132 5.00 4.05 -18.58
CA GLN A 132 6.04 3.44 -17.76
C GLN A 132 7.35 4.22 -17.91
N ARG A 133 8.05 4.42 -16.80
CA ARG A 133 9.40 4.97 -16.77
C ARG A 133 10.39 3.81 -16.77
N THR A 134 11.33 3.83 -17.71
CA THR A 134 12.49 2.94 -17.69
C THR A 134 13.62 3.58 -16.87
N GLY A 135 14.49 2.75 -16.32
CA GLY A 135 15.64 3.18 -15.51
C GLY A 135 16.90 2.41 -15.88
N ILE A 136 17.91 2.46 -15.01
CA ILE A 136 19.21 1.81 -15.28
C ILE A 136 19.10 0.30 -15.53
N ALA A 137 18.05 -0.38 -15.03
CA ALA A 137 17.82 -1.81 -15.26
C ALA A 137 17.45 -2.16 -16.72
N ASP A 138 17.04 -1.18 -17.53
CA ASP A 138 16.67 -1.38 -18.93
C ASP A 138 17.85 -1.91 -19.77
N GLY A 139 19.09 -1.50 -19.41
CA GLY A 139 20.31 -1.96 -20.07
C GLY A 139 20.78 -3.36 -19.66
N PHE A 140 20.10 -4.04 -18.74
CA PHE A 140 20.55 -5.31 -18.17
C PHE A 140 19.43 -6.37 -18.21
N ALA A 141 19.47 -7.24 -19.23
CA ALA A 141 18.54 -8.35 -19.37
C ALA A 141 18.50 -9.19 -18.08
N PHE A 142 17.32 -9.31 -17.49
CA PHE A 142 17.08 -9.96 -16.20
C PHE A 142 17.99 -9.47 -15.06
N ASP A 143 18.36 -8.19 -15.05
CA ASP A 143 19.32 -7.55 -14.13
C ASP A 143 20.74 -8.15 -14.15
N ARG A 144 21.07 -8.99 -15.14
CA ARG A 144 22.40 -9.63 -15.22
C ARG A 144 23.48 -8.57 -15.45
N GLY A 145 24.39 -8.44 -14.49
CA GLY A 145 25.48 -7.44 -14.52
C GLY A 145 25.11 -6.07 -13.94
N LEU A 146 23.84 -5.85 -13.54
CA LEU A 146 23.39 -4.57 -12.98
C LEU A 146 24.18 -4.14 -11.75
N ALA A 147 24.66 -5.09 -10.94
CA ALA A 147 25.48 -4.85 -9.76
C ALA A 147 26.79 -4.07 -10.05
N ALA A 148 27.29 -4.12 -11.29
CA ALA A 148 28.51 -3.41 -11.69
C ALA A 148 28.26 -1.95 -12.11
N HIS A 149 27.00 -1.53 -12.25
CA HIS A 149 26.68 -0.16 -12.63
C HIS A 149 27.11 0.83 -11.53
N PRO A 150 27.77 1.96 -11.85
CA PRO A 150 28.38 2.84 -10.86
C PRO A 150 27.39 3.46 -9.85
N SER A 151 26.12 3.59 -10.22
CA SER A 151 25.06 4.07 -9.32
C SER A 151 24.53 2.99 -8.35
N VAL A 152 24.83 1.72 -8.54
CA VAL A 152 24.24 0.61 -7.78
C VAL A 152 25.07 0.32 -6.53
N LEU A 153 24.41 0.37 -5.37
CA LEU A 153 25.00 0.03 -4.06
C LEU A 153 24.82 -1.45 -3.73
N PHE A 154 23.72 -2.03 -4.21
CA PHE A 154 23.38 -3.42 -4.03
C PHE A 154 22.47 -3.86 -5.17
N ALA A 155 22.74 -5.01 -5.77
CA ALA A 155 21.80 -5.73 -6.60
C ALA A 155 21.95 -7.21 -6.31
N GLY A 156 20.85 -7.86 -5.94
CA GLY A 156 20.89 -9.26 -5.56
C GLY A 156 19.53 -9.89 -5.36
N ASP A 157 19.53 -11.20 -5.41
CA ASP A 157 18.40 -12.05 -5.06
C ASP A 157 18.59 -12.68 -3.68
N PHE A 158 17.77 -13.67 -3.37
CA PHE A 158 17.77 -14.40 -2.10
C PHE A 158 18.50 -15.74 -2.21
N SER A 159 19.51 -15.88 -3.08
CA SER A 159 20.38 -17.07 -3.12
C SER A 159 21.31 -17.20 -1.90
N ASP A 160 21.58 -16.09 -1.21
CA ASP A 160 22.38 -16.01 0.00
C ASP A 160 21.61 -15.22 1.06
N LEU A 161 21.26 -15.90 2.16
CA LEU A 161 20.57 -15.34 3.33
C LEU A 161 21.50 -15.09 4.53
N SER A 162 22.83 -15.09 4.30
CA SER A 162 23.80 -14.86 5.36
C SER A 162 23.65 -13.47 5.99
N LYS A 163 24.04 -13.35 7.26
CA LYS A 163 24.04 -12.09 8.02
C LYS A 163 24.89 -10.99 7.35
N ARG A 164 25.85 -11.37 6.51
CA ARG A 164 26.68 -10.43 5.73
C ARG A 164 25.87 -9.73 4.64
N ARG A 165 24.92 -10.45 4.04
CA ARG A 165 24.09 -9.92 2.95
C ARG A 165 22.80 -9.29 3.46
N TRP A 166 22.20 -9.93 4.45
CA TRP A 166 20.94 -9.52 5.07
C TRP A 166 21.10 -9.54 6.58
N GLN A 167 21.03 -8.38 7.22
CA GLN A 167 20.91 -8.32 8.67
C GLN A 167 19.53 -8.87 9.05
N ALA A 168 19.49 -9.96 9.81
CA ALA A 168 18.24 -10.54 10.28
C ALA A 168 17.83 -9.87 11.60
N GLY A 169 16.72 -9.13 11.59
CA GLY A 169 16.18 -8.40 12.74
C GLY A 169 15.31 -9.23 13.68
N GLY A 170 14.90 -10.43 13.26
CA GLY A 170 14.10 -11.35 14.07
C GLY A 170 13.06 -12.08 13.23
N SER A 171 13.24 -13.39 13.06
CA SER A 171 12.33 -14.31 12.38
C SER A 171 12.23 -14.17 10.84
N ALA A 172 12.90 -15.11 10.16
CA ALA A 172 12.49 -15.63 8.85
C ALA A 172 12.35 -17.16 8.93
N PRO A 173 11.68 -17.72 9.97
CA PRO A 173 11.81 -19.15 10.31
C PRO A 173 11.14 -20.03 9.25
N THR A 174 10.26 -19.45 8.44
CA THR A 174 9.35 -20.12 7.53
C THR A 174 9.49 -19.57 6.10
N THR A 175 10.73 -19.41 5.64
CA THR A 175 11.01 -19.02 4.25
C THR A 175 11.77 -20.11 3.53
N SER A 176 11.48 -20.31 2.24
CA SER A 176 12.31 -21.14 1.36
C SER A 176 12.93 -20.31 0.23
N GLN A 177 14.14 -20.69 -0.18
CA GLN A 177 14.82 -20.13 -1.34
C GLN A 177 14.45 -20.99 -2.55
N VAL A 178 13.87 -20.38 -3.59
CA VAL A 178 13.41 -21.12 -4.78
C VAL A 178 13.98 -20.50 -6.04
N ARG A 179 14.58 -21.33 -6.90
CA ARG A 179 15.14 -20.87 -8.18
C ARG A 179 14.01 -20.54 -9.16
N ASN A 180 14.06 -19.37 -9.76
CA ASN A 180 13.21 -18.98 -10.87
C ASN A 180 13.93 -19.28 -12.20
N PRO A 181 13.47 -20.26 -12.99
CA PRO A 181 14.12 -20.62 -14.24
C PRO A 181 14.01 -19.53 -15.31
N LYS A 182 12.97 -18.68 -15.27
CA LYS A 182 12.78 -17.59 -16.25
C LYS A 182 13.88 -16.55 -16.13
N THR A 183 14.15 -16.12 -14.90
CA THR A 183 15.05 -15.00 -14.60
C THR A 183 16.46 -15.47 -14.28
N GLY A 184 16.59 -16.72 -13.82
CA GLY A 184 17.83 -17.25 -13.27
C GLY A 184 18.13 -16.77 -11.84
N THR A 185 17.24 -16.02 -11.20
CA THR A 185 17.36 -15.59 -9.79
C THR A 185 16.82 -16.65 -8.83
N THR A 186 17.12 -16.50 -7.54
CA THR A 186 16.51 -17.25 -6.44
C THR A 186 15.63 -16.31 -5.61
N TYR A 187 14.32 -16.51 -5.65
CA TYR A 187 13.39 -15.73 -4.84
C TYR A 187 13.22 -16.32 -3.44
N LEU A 188 12.86 -15.46 -2.49
CA LEU A 188 12.39 -15.85 -1.17
C LEU A 188 10.90 -16.16 -1.27
N ARG A 189 10.47 -17.37 -0.93
CA ARG A 189 9.07 -17.70 -0.68
C ARG A 189 8.84 -17.61 0.83
N GLY A 190 8.16 -16.57 1.27
CA GLY A 190 7.79 -16.37 2.67
C GLY A 190 6.35 -16.81 2.96
N LEU A 191 6.06 -17.00 4.24
CA LEU A 191 4.71 -17.21 4.73
C LEU A 191 4.51 -16.51 6.07
N ILE A 192 3.29 -16.06 6.32
CA ILE A 192 2.84 -15.64 7.66
C ILE A 192 1.97 -16.79 8.18
N PRO A 193 2.37 -17.49 9.26
CA PRO A 193 1.56 -18.58 9.81
C PRO A 193 0.24 -18.08 10.39
N LYS A 194 -0.79 -18.94 10.41
CA LYS A 194 -2.00 -18.69 11.21
C LYS A 194 -1.62 -18.40 12.66
N ALA A 195 -2.31 -17.45 13.28
CA ALA A 195 -2.11 -17.01 14.67
C ALA A 195 -0.75 -16.35 14.95
N GLU A 196 0.03 -16.04 13.91
CA GLU A 196 1.28 -15.28 14.02
C GLU A 196 1.15 -13.90 13.36
N LEU A 197 2.09 -13.00 13.66
CA LEU A 197 2.21 -11.71 12.99
C LEU A 197 3.25 -11.79 11.87
N TRP A 198 4.42 -12.35 12.16
CA TRP A 198 5.63 -12.17 11.37
C TRP A 198 5.74 -13.17 10.21
N GLY A 199 6.22 -12.68 9.06
CA GLY A 199 6.56 -13.51 7.91
C GLY A 199 8.00 -13.34 7.42
N CYS A 200 8.52 -12.11 7.41
CA CYS A 200 9.92 -11.84 7.06
C CYS A 200 10.43 -10.59 7.77
N ASP A 201 11.68 -10.63 8.24
CA ASP A 201 12.37 -9.49 8.84
C ASP A 201 13.86 -9.48 8.46
N LEU A 202 14.12 -9.20 7.19
CA LEU A 202 15.47 -9.03 6.66
C LEU A 202 15.73 -7.54 6.41
N GLU A 203 16.97 -7.10 6.59
CA GLU A 203 17.39 -5.73 6.26
C GLU A 203 18.66 -5.77 5.42
N ARG A 204 18.65 -5.03 4.30
CA ARG A 204 19.88 -4.70 3.58
C ARG A 204 20.45 -3.40 4.13
N VAL A 205 21.45 -3.52 4.98
CA VAL A 205 22.22 -2.38 5.48
C VAL A 205 22.96 -1.72 4.32
N VAL A 206 22.79 -0.40 4.20
CA VAL A 206 23.49 0.46 3.23
C VAL A 206 24.62 1.21 3.93
N VAL A 207 24.35 1.73 5.13
CA VAL A 207 25.31 2.47 5.96
C VAL A 207 25.58 1.65 7.22
N GLY A 208 26.83 1.24 7.42
CA GLY A 208 27.29 0.62 8.67
C GLY A 208 27.80 1.66 9.68
N GLY A 209 28.09 1.24 10.91
CA GLY A 209 28.59 2.12 11.97
C GLY A 209 30.09 1.95 12.25
N THR A 210 30.71 2.98 12.85
CA THR A 210 32.06 2.89 13.41
C THR A 210 32.05 2.10 14.72
N ARG A 211 33.22 1.85 15.31
CA ARG A 211 33.33 1.20 16.63
C ARG A 211 32.63 2.00 17.73
N GLU A 212 32.56 3.31 17.57
CA GLU A 212 31.90 4.27 18.46
C GLU A 212 30.41 4.44 18.15
N GLY A 213 29.90 3.78 17.12
CA GLY A 213 28.48 3.82 16.75
C GLY A 213 28.04 5.03 15.94
N LEU A 214 29.00 5.76 15.37
CA LEU A 214 28.72 6.84 14.42
C LEU A 214 28.42 6.24 13.04
N PRO A 215 27.49 6.80 12.26
CA PRO A 215 27.30 6.41 10.86
C PRO A 215 28.61 6.55 10.07
N ALA A 216 29.05 5.48 9.40
CA ALA A 216 30.31 5.50 8.65
C ALA A 216 30.23 6.36 7.37
N SER A 217 29.02 6.63 6.90
CA SER A 217 28.71 7.55 5.82
C SER A 217 27.29 8.10 6.01
N THR A 218 26.89 9.05 5.18
CA THR A 218 25.53 9.60 5.19
C THR A 218 24.97 9.59 3.78
N GLU A 219 24.27 8.51 3.43
CA GLU A 219 23.43 8.49 2.22
C GLU A 219 22.17 9.30 2.48
N THR A 220 21.87 10.26 1.60
CA THR A 220 20.72 11.17 1.76
C THR A 220 19.67 11.00 0.69
N GLU A 221 19.96 10.28 -0.38
CA GLU A 221 19.07 10.11 -1.51
C GLU A 221 19.30 8.76 -2.18
N LEU A 222 18.28 7.89 -2.20
CA LEU A 222 18.38 6.55 -2.77
C LEU A 222 17.07 6.07 -3.41
N TYR A 223 17.23 5.15 -4.35
CA TYR A 223 16.20 4.32 -4.96
C TYR A 223 16.35 2.88 -4.45
N GLY A 224 15.22 2.22 -4.19
CA GLY A 224 15.13 0.88 -3.62
C GLY A 224 14.01 0.13 -4.31
N ARG A 225 14.37 -0.89 -5.08
CA ARG A 225 13.46 -1.70 -5.89
C ARG A 225 13.42 -3.12 -5.36
N TYR A 226 12.23 -3.73 -5.32
CA TYR A 226 12.06 -5.16 -5.11
C TYR A 226 10.89 -5.68 -5.94
N TYR A 227 10.91 -6.98 -6.22
CA TYR A 227 9.80 -7.68 -6.84
C TYR A 227 8.99 -8.41 -5.78
N VAL A 228 7.67 -8.42 -5.96
CA VAL A 228 6.75 -9.10 -5.07
C VAL A 228 5.70 -9.91 -5.84
N PHE A 229 5.33 -11.06 -5.29
CA PHE A 229 4.27 -11.92 -5.79
C PHE A 229 3.38 -12.36 -4.62
N LEU A 230 2.07 -12.16 -4.74
CA LEU A 230 1.10 -12.64 -3.76
C LEU A 230 0.54 -13.98 -4.23
N GLU A 231 0.62 -15.04 -3.41
CA GLU A 231 0.06 -16.33 -3.80
C GLU A 231 -1.47 -16.34 -3.69
N GLN A 232 -2.11 -17.39 -4.20
CA GLN A 232 -3.58 -17.48 -4.25
C GLN A 232 -4.23 -17.44 -2.86
N ASP A 233 -3.49 -17.86 -1.84
CA ASP A 233 -3.90 -17.79 -0.46
C ASP A 233 -3.56 -16.46 0.22
N TRP A 234 -3.16 -15.42 -0.49
CA TRP A 234 -2.88 -14.12 0.14
C TRP A 234 -4.15 -13.36 0.55
N GLY A 235 -4.07 -12.60 1.66
CA GLY A 235 -5.06 -11.59 2.06
C GLY A 235 -5.88 -11.94 3.31
N SER A 236 -6.26 -10.91 4.06
CA SER A 236 -7.01 -11.02 5.33
C SER A 236 -8.10 -9.96 5.39
N GLU A 237 -9.30 -10.33 5.84
CA GLU A 237 -10.39 -9.37 6.08
C GLU A 237 -10.26 -8.69 7.46
N LEU A 238 -9.37 -9.18 8.33
CA LEU A 238 -9.22 -8.69 9.70
C LEU A 238 -8.35 -7.44 9.81
N ASP A 239 -7.22 -7.42 9.11
CA ASP A 239 -6.25 -6.33 9.16
C ASP A 239 -5.39 -6.36 7.87
N GLY A 240 -4.63 -5.30 7.65
CA GLY A 240 -3.65 -5.21 6.57
C GLY A 240 -2.32 -5.89 6.90
N ASN A 241 -1.27 -5.53 6.17
CA ASN A 241 0.10 -6.00 6.39
C ASN A 241 1.11 -4.86 6.22
N LYS A 242 2.31 -5.07 6.73
CA LYS A 242 3.47 -4.22 6.45
C LYS A 242 4.27 -4.86 5.33
N MET A 243 4.92 -4.02 4.53
CA MET A 243 5.70 -4.41 3.36
C MET A 243 7.05 -3.69 3.37
N PRO A 244 8.00 -4.12 2.53
CA PRO A 244 9.33 -3.54 2.51
C PRO A 244 9.38 -2.03 2.29
N GLY A 245 10.45 -1.41 2.74
CA GLY A 245 10.76 0.00 2.47
C GLY A 245 12.00 0.47 3.21
N TRP A 246 12.17 1.78 3.33
CA TRP A 246 13.40 2.38 3.86
C TRP A 246 13.46 2.38 5.37
N ASP A 247 14.65 2.08 5.88
CA ASP A 247 15.03 2.29 7.27
C ASP A 247 15.92 3.54 7.39
N GLY A 248 15.50 4.47 8.21
CA GLY A 248 16.28 5.62 8.66
C GLY A 248 16.20 5.78 10.17
N ARG A 249 15.87 4.71 10.91
CA ARG A 249 15.59 4.77 12.34
C ARG A 249 16.85 4.91 13.18
N PHE A 250 17.96 4.34 12.74
CA PHE A 250 19.18 4.23 13.54
C PHE A 250 18.86 3.73 14.95
N GLY A 251 19.16 4.50 15.99
CA GLY A 251 19.01 4.14 17.39
C GLY A 251 20.33 4.26 18.15
N TRP A 252 20.53 3.40 19.15
CA TRP A 252 21.82 3.28 19.82
C TRP A 252 22.64 2.15 19.20
N TRP A 253 23.95 2.36 19.10
CA TRP A 253 24.87 1.32 18.65
C TRP A 253 25.07 0.27 19.75
N ASN A 254 24.73 -0.98 19.45
CA ASN A 254 24.80 -2.06 20.42
C ASN A 254 26.08 -2.89 20.34
N SER A 255 26.30 -3.73 21.35
CA SER A 255 27.48 -4.62 21.43
C SER A 255 27.53 -5.68 20.33
N MET A 256 26.43 -5.91 19.61
CA MET A 256 26.36 -6.83 18.47
C MET A 256 26.73 -6.15 17.15
N GLY A 257 27.07 -4.85 17.16
CA GLY A 257 27.54 -4.12 15.99
C GLY A 257 26.42 -3.67 15.04
N TYR A 258 25.26 -3.29 15.59
CA TYR A 258 24.20 -2.63 14.82
C TYR A 258 23.45 -1.57 15.64
N TRP A 259 22.72 -0.68 14.96
CA TRP A 259 21.83 0.25 15.65
C TRP A 259 20.53 -0.43 16.04
N GLN A 260 20.27 -0.46 17.33
CA GLN A 260 18.98 -0.86 17.86
C GLN A 260 18.08 0.37 17.93
N ASN A 261 17.12 0.44 17.02
CA ASN A 261 16.17 1.54 16.92
C ASN A 261 15.37 1.75 18.21
N THR A 262 15.13 3.02 18.54
CA THR A 262 14.34 3.47 19.68
C THR A 262 13.07 4.21 19.27
N THR A 263 13.06 4.75 18.05
CA THR A 263 11.93 5.48 17.45
C THR A 263 11.68 5.06 16.00
N GLY A 264 10.63 5.63 15.41
CA GLY A 264 10.29 5.45 14.01
C GLY A 264 9.61 4.12 13.70
N ASN A 265 9.11 3.41 14.71
CA ASN A 265 8.31 2.19 14.60
C ASN A 265 7.51 1.94 15.90
N GLY A 266 6.59 0.98 15.88
CA GLY A 266 5.96 0.43 17.10
C GLY A 266 5.20 1.41 18.00
N GLY A 267 4.79 2.57 17.48
CA GLY A 267 4.17 3.64 18.29
C GLY A 267 5.17 4.62 18.92
N ALA A 268 6.47 4.49 18.66
CA ALA A 268 7.49 5.44 19.06
C ALA A 268 7.75 6.44 17.94
N ARG A 269 7.38 7.71 18.15
CA ARG A 269 7.53 8.78 17.15
C ARG A 269 9.00 9.17 16.95
N PRO A 270 9.43 9.46 15.71
CA PRO A 270 10.75 10.01 15.47
C PRO A 270 10.83 11.47 15.93
N THR A 271 11.98 11.88 16.46
CA THR A 271 12.29 13.30 16.71
C THR A 271 13.26 13.86 15.66
N GLY A 272 14.03 12.98 15.02
CA GLY A 272 15.11 13.31 14.10
C GLY A 272 16.39 13.75 14.81
N LEU A 273 16.46 13.66 16.14
CA LEU A 273 17.55 14.16 16.96
C LEU A 273 18.59 13.09 17.29
N LYS A 274 19.83 13.53 17.54
CA LYS A 274 20.80 12.83 18.36
C LYS A 274 20.60 13.24 19.82
N VAL A 275 20.37 12.26 20.69
CA VAL A 275 20.03 12.50 22.10
C VAL A 275 20.87 11.64 23.04
N ARG A 276 21.07 12.13 24.27
CA ARG A 276 21.62 11.34 25.38
C ARG A 276 20.45 10.68 26.12
N ASN A 277 20.40 9.36 26.13
CA ASN A 277 19.51 8.63 27.02
C ASN A 277 20.19 8.52 28.38
N GLU A 278 19.84 9.40 29.32
CA GLU A 278 20.51 9.46 30.64
C GLU A 278 20.28 8.20 31.47
N LYS A 279 19.08 7.61 31.41
CA LYS A 279 18.76 6.38 32.14
C LYS A 279 19.60 5.20 31.64
N ALA A 280 19.74 5.07 30.33
CA ALA A 280 20.53 4.00 29.70
C ALA A 280 22.02 4.37 29.54
N LYS A 281 22.41 5.59 29.92
CA LYS A 281 23.78 6.14 29.83
C LYS A 281 24.42 5.98 28.45
N ARG A 282 23.66 6.22 27.38
CA ARG A 282 24.12 6.03 25.98
C ARG A 282 23.59 7.11 25.04
N TRP A 283 24.21 7.21 23.87
CA TRP A 283 23.75 8.07 22.78
C TRP A 283 22.82 7.30 21.85
N GLU A 284 21.80 8.01 21.34
CA GLU A 284 20.77 7.48 20.45
C GLU A 284 20.53 8.47 19.30
N TYR A 285 20.36 7.96 18.08
CA TYR A 285 19.76 8.70 16.97
C TYR A 285 18.30 8.29 16.85
N GLU A 286 17.38 9.23 16.98
CA GLU A 286 15.94 8.99 17.00
C GLU A 286 15.33 9.21 15.60
N GLY A 287 15.53 8.23 14.72
CA GLY A 287 15.18 8.31 13.31
C GLY A 287 13.79 7.81 12.92
N ALA A 288 13.52 7.88 11.61
CA ALA A 288 12.24 7.66 10.94
C ALA A 288 12.22 6.38 10.08
N SER A 289 11.05 5.91 9.63
CA SER A 289 10.95 4.77 8.70
C SER A 289 9.85 4.97 7.66
N MET A 290 10.05 4.39 6.47
CA MET A 290 9.14 4.56 5.33
C MET A 290 8.88 3.19 4.70
N ARG A 291 7.89 2.47 5.22
CA ARG A 291 7.57 1.12 4.75
C ARG A 291 6.41 1.11 3.78
N GLY A 292 6.34 0.09 2.94
CA GLY A 292 5.12 -0.26 2.24
C GLY A 292 4.04 -0.78 3.21
N HIS A 293 2.81 -0.73 2.75
CA HIS A 293 1.64 -1.16 3.48
C HIS A 293 0.63 -1.78 2.50
N GLY A 294 -0.01 -2.84 2.92
CA GLY A 294 -1.20 -3.36 2.25
C GLY A 294 -2.35 -3.37 3.23
N GLY A 295 -3.57 -3.13 2.76
CA GLY A 295 -4.72 -3.16 3.65
C GLY A 295 -5.41 -4.51 3.75
N PRO A 296 -6.54 -4.56 4.46
CA PRO A 296 -7.37 -5.74 4.46
C PRO A 296 -7.90 -6.03 3.05
N ARG A 297 -8.08 -7.32 2.75
CA ARG A 297 -8.77 -7.83 1.58
C ARG A 297 -10.21 -7.33 1.59
N SER A 298 -10.73 -6.92 0.44
CA SER A 298 -12.15 -6.66 0.29
C SER A 298 -12.95 -7.98 0.35
N ASN A 299 -14.20 -7.89 0.79
CA ASN A 299 -15.11 -9.03 0.89
C ASN A 299 -16.52 -8.63 0.43
N ASP A 300 -17.52 -9.43 0.81
CA ASP A 300 -18.94 -9.05 0.72
C ASP A 300 -19.45 -8.80 -0.71
N GLY A 301 -18.87 -9.53 -1.68
CA GLY A 301 -19.22 -9.43 -3.09
C GLY A 301 -18.62 -8.23 -3.79
N ASN A 302 -17.67 -7.50 -3.18
CA ASN A 302 -16.93 -6.45 -3.87
C ASN A 302 -16.35 -7.01 -5.19
N PRO A 303 -16.60 -6.37 -6.35
CA PRO A 303 -16.10 -6.86 -7.64
C PRO A 303 -14.56 -6.86 -7.77
N TYR A 304 -13.86 -6.31 -6.78
CA TYR A 304 -12.41 -6.24 -6.68
C TYR A 304 -11.85 -7.02 -5.47
N ASP A 305 -12.58 -8.01 -4.95
CA ASP A 305 -12.19 -8.78 -3.75
C ASP A 305 -10.92 -9.65 -3.94
N ASP A 306 -10.56 -9.94 -5.18
CA ASP A 306 -9.29 -10.57 -5.53
C ASP A 306 -8.12 -9.60 -5.72
N LEU A 307 -8.39 -8.29 -5.64
CA LEU A 307 -7.37 -7.25 -5.72
C LEU A 307 -6.96 -6.77 -4.32
N PHE A 308 -5.68 -6.46 -4.19
CA PHE A 308 -5.05 -6.07 -2.94
C PHE A 308 -4.48 -4.66 -3.03
N TRP A 309 -5.06 -3.70 -2.31
CA TRP A 309 -4.61 -2.32 -2.40
C TRP A 309 -3.32 -2.09 -1.62
N LEU A 310 -2.48 -1.19 -2.15
CA LEU A 310 -1.19 -0.84 -1.56
C LEU A 310 -1.10 0.62 -1.14
N GLY A 311 -0.15 0.88 -0.24
CA GLY A 311 0.15 2.19 0.31
C GLY A 311 1.50 2.20 1.00
N GLY A 312 1.76 3.30 1.71
CA GLY A 312 2.88 3.43 2.63
C GLY A 312 2.41 3.51 4.07
N TYR A 313 3.31 3.19 4.99
CA TYR A 313 3.15 3.39 6.42
C TYR A 313 4.40 4.05 6.97
N ILE A 314 4.30 5.36 7.21
CA ILE A 314 5.43 6.27 7.25
C ILE A 314 5.54 6.91 8.63
N TYR A 315 6.68 6.73 9.30
CA TYR A 315 7.02 7.51 10.49
C TYR A 315 7.82 8.74 10.05
N HIS A 316 7.38 9.94 10.44
CA HIS A 316 8.01 11.21 10.12
C HIS A 316 7.76 12.22 11.24
N LEU A 317 8.52 13.31 11.29
CA LEU A 317 8.46 14.27 12.40
C LEU A 317 7.07 14.91 12.56
N ASP A 318 6.36 15.04 11.45
CA ASP A 318 5.07 15.76 11.35
C ASP A 318 3.85 14.85 11.48
N GLN A 319 4.03 13.57 11.82
CA GLN A 319 2.91 12.65 11.97
C GLN A 319 1.99 13.11 13.11
N ILE A 320 0.69 12.89 12.98
CA ILE A 320 -0.28 13.32 14.02
C ILE A 320 -0.24 12.35 15.20
N GLY A 321 -0.31 11.05 14.93
CA GLY A 321 -0.39 9.99 15.93
C GLY A 321 0.97 9.44 16.38
N ALA A 322 0.94 8.58 17.39
CA ALA A 322 2.10 7.82 17.84
C ALA A 322 2.61 6.83 16.78
N PHE A 323 1.70 6.37 15.94
CA PHE A 323 1.91 5.37 14.89
C PHE A 323 2.16 6.03 13.53
N GLY A 324 2.77 5.29 12.61
CA GLY A 324 3.07 5.78 11.26
C GLY A 324 1.82 6.26 10.52
N GLU A 325 1.98 7.28 9.69
CA GLU A 325 0.97 7.81 8.79
C GLU A 325 0.68 6.77 7.68
N PRO A 326 -0.55 6.26 7.56
CA PRO A 326 -0.95 5.48 6.39
C PRO A 326 -1.13 6.42 5.19
N VAL A 327 -0.38 6.20 4.12
CA VAL A 327 -0.54 6.93 2.86
C VAL A 327 -1.05 5.98 1.79
N LYS A 328 -2.11 6.37 1.07
CA LYS A 328 -2.65 5.55 -0.01
C LYS A 328 -1.88 5.83 -1.30
N TRP A 329 -1.51 4.78 -2.01
CA TRP A 329 -1.04 4.88 -3.39
C TRP A 329 -2.27 4.82 -4.29
N GLN A 330 -2.80 6.00 -4.66
CA GLN A 330 -4.11 6.10 -5.29
C GLN A 330 -4.18 5.24 -6.56
N GLY A 331 -5.15 4.33 -6.62
CA GLY A 331 -5.37 3.44 -7.76
C GLY A 331 -4.40 2.27 -7.85
N VAL A 332 -3.49 2.05 -6.90
CA VAL A 332 -2.59 0.88 -6.93
C VAL A 332 -3.23 -0.32 -6.26
N VAL A 333 -3.32 -1.40 -7.01
CA VAL A 333 -3.82 -2.70 -6.57
C VAL A 333 -3.02 -3.85 -7.17
N MET A 334 -2.80 -4.91 -6.41
CA MET A 334 -2.14 -6.12 -6.89
C MET A 334 -3.12 -7.28 -6.97
N ALA A 335 -3.12 -7.99 -8.09
CA ALA A 335 -3.77 -9.30 -8.17
C ALA A 335 -2.82 -10.39 -7.64
N LYS A 336 -3.41 -11.50 -7.21
CA LYS A 336 -2.67 -12.70 -6.84
C LYS A 336 -2.14 -13.39 -8.09
N GLY A 337 -1.07 -14.17 -7.96
CA GLY A 337 -0.58 -15.02 -9.05
C GLY A 337 0.33 -14.31 -10.07
N GLN A 338 0.74 -13.07 -9.82
CA GLN A 338 1.65 -12.34 -10.71
C GLN A 338 2.70 -11.52 -9.95
N TRP A 339 3.80 -11.22 -10.65
CA TRP A 339 4.92 -10.43 -10.11
C TRP A 339 4.69 -8.94 -10.38
N TYR A 340 4.99 -8.12 -9.39
CA TYR A 340 4.99 -6.66 -9.49
C TYR A 340 6.37 -6.11 -9.09
N CYS A 341 6.82 -5.09 -9.81
CA CYS A 341 7.99 -4.29 -9.46
C CYS A 341 7.56 -3.12 -8.58
N ILE A 342 8.04 -3.05 -7.34
CA ILE A 342 7.82 -1.90 -6.46
C ILE A 342 9.15 -1.18 -6.26
N GLU A 343 9.17 0.12 -6.54
CA GLU A 343 10.34 0.98 -6.35
C GLU A 343 10.00 2.17 -5.46
N HIS A 344 10.80 2.37 -4.43
CA HIS A 344 10.73 3.49 -3.52
C HIS A 344 11.91 4.43 -3.79
N TYR A 345 11.66 5.73 -3.79
CA TYR A 345 12.68 6.76 -3.71
C TYR A 345 12.51 7.52 -2.41
N ILE A 346 13.62 7.81 -1.76
CA ILE A 346 13.67 8.72 -0.63
C ILE A 346 14.78 9.75 -0.82
N LYS A 347 14.48 10.97 -0.40
CA LYS A 347 15.44 12.03 -0.15
C LYS A 347 15.25 12.60 1.24
N MET A 348 16.30 12.59 2.03
CA MET A 348 16.35 13.19 3.35
C MET A 348 16.22 14.70 3.25
N ASN A 349 15.56 15.32 4.23
CA ASN A 349 15.45 16.77 4.27
C ASN A 349 16.80 17.43 4.59
N SER A 350 16.90 18.70 4.17
CA SER A 350 17.97 19.61 4.56
C SER A 350 17.83 20.02 6.03
N ILE A 351 18.95 20.40 6.62
CA ILE A 351 19.04 20.87 8.01
C ILE A 351 19.70 22.24 8.02
N ALA A 352 19.07 23.21 8.67
CA ALA A 352 19.57 24.58 8.80
C ALA A 352 19.97 24.90 10.24
N ALA A 353 20.79 25.95 10.40
CA ALA A 353 21.13 26.54 11.69
C ALA A 353 19.88 27.14 12.40
N PRO A 354 19.93 27.39 13.73
CA PRO A 354 21.06 27.11 14.64
C PRO A 354 21.23 25.62 14.92
N PHE A 355 22.47 25.21 15.22
CA PHE A 355 22.80 23.88 15.72
C PHE A 355 22.99 23.93 17.24
N ASP A 356 22.45 22.94 17.96
CA ASP A 356 22.71 22.77 19.38
C ASP A 356 24.10 22.17 19.64
N ALA A 357 24.47 22.00 20.91
CA ALA A 357 25.76 21.44 21.32
C ALA A 357 25.99 19.98 20.86
N LEU A 358 24.93 19.28 20.45
CA LEU A 358 24.99 17.92 19.93
C LEU A 358 25.03 17.88 18.40
N GLY A 359 24.91 19.02 17.72
CA GLY A 359 24.87 19.11 16.27
C GLY A 359 23.45 18.96 15.68
N ASN A 360 22.39 19.00 16.50
CA ASN A 360 21.03 19.01 15.99
C ASN A 360 20.65 20.40 15.49
N GLY A 361 20.15 20.48 14.26
CA GLY A 361 19.65 21.71 13.66
C GLY A 361 18.13 21.73 13.45
N VAL A 362 17.70 22.67 12.62
CA VAL A 362 16.30 22.86 12.23
C VAL A 362 16.03 22.07 10.95
N ALA A 363 15.09 21.12 11.02
CA ALA A 363 14.63 20.35 9.85
C ALA A 363 13.82 21.24 8.90
N LEU A 364 14.27 21.35 7.65
CA LEU A 364 13.52 22.00 6.56
C LEU A 364 12.53 21.02 5.93
N ASN A 365 11.44 21.54 5.36
CA ASN A 365 10.35 20.71 4.84
C ASN A 365 10.52 20.40 3.34
N ASP A 366 11.66 19.84 2.97
CA ASP A 366 12.10 19.61 1.59
C ASP A 366 12.53 18.15 1.32
N GLY A 367 12.27 17.23 2.26
CA GLY A 367 12.47 15.80 2.05
C GLY A 367 11.43 15.22 1.09
N GLU A 368 11.82 14.22 0.32
CA GLU A 368 10.98 13.62 -0.73
C GLU A 368 10.77 12.13 -0.49
N TYR A 369 9.59 11.64 -0.84
CA TYR A 369 9.29 10.23 -0.95
C TYR A 369 8.40 9.99 -2.16
N LYS A 370 8.83 9.07 -3.02
CA LYS A 370 8.13 8.71 -4.27
C LYS A 370 8.07 7.21 -4.42
N VAL A 371 7.04 6.72 -5.08
CA VAL A 371 6.85 5.29 -5.32
C VAL A 371 6.43 5.06 -6.77
N TRP A 372 6.99 4.01 -7.37
CA TRP A 372 6.56 3.46 -8.65
C TRP A 372 6.13 2.01 -8.49
N VAL A 373 5.10 1.62 -9.23
CA VAL A 373 4.69 0.22 -9.41
C VAL A 373 4.75 -0.08 -10.90
N ASP A 374 5.51 -1.10 -11.29
CA ASP A 374 5.77 -1.45 -12.70
C ASP A 374 6.20 -0.25 -13.56
N GLY A 375 6.99 0.65 -12.97
CA GLY A 375 7.49 1.86 -13.64
C GLY A 375 6.48 3.01 -13.73
N VAL A 376 5.24 2.84 -13.25
CA VAL A 376 4.22 3.91 -13.18
C VAL A 376 4.29 4.60 -11.83
N GLN A 377 4.40 5.94 -11.81
CA GLN A 377 4.47 6.70 -10.56
C GLN A 377 3.14 6.66 -9.80
N ALA A 378 3.17 6.02 -8.64
CA ALA A 378 2.01 5.73 -7.80
C ALA A 378 1.79 6.79 -6.71
N TYR A 379 2.88 7.40 -6.22
CA TYR A 379 2.85 8.36 -5.14
C TYR A 379 4.04 9.32 -5.22
N GLU A 380 3.82 10.56 -4.80
CA GLU A 380 4.88 11.55 -4.57
C GLU A 380 4.44 12.51 -3.47
N ARG A 381 5.38 12.82 -2.58
CA ARG A 381 5.29 13.94 -1.64
C ARG A 381 6.69 14.46 -1.36
N THR A 382 6.85 15.78 -1.45
CA THR A 382 8.15 16.49 -1.44
C THR A 382 8.32 17.43 -0.24
N ASN A 383 7.47 17.27 0.76
CA ASN A 383 7.43 18.10 1.97
C ASN A 383 7.44 17.20 3.21
N PHE A 384 8.49 16.39 3.33
CA PHE A 384 8.75 15.62 4.55
C PHE A 384 9.89 16.21 5.38
N ARG A 385 9.77 16.00 6.70
CA ARG A 385 10.84 16.14 7.68
C ARG A 385 11.11 14.80 8.34
N TRP A 386 12.33 14.31 8.15
CA TRP A 386 12.82 13.01 8.61
C TRP A 386 13.86 13.12 9.71
N ARG A 387 14.74 14.12 9.61
CA ARG A 387 15.94 14.27 10.44
C ARG A 387 16.22 15.72 10.83
N ARG A 388 16.93 15.87 11.94
CA ARG A 388 17.48 17.13 12.47
C ARG A 388 18.99 17.06 12.68
N HIS A 389 19.61 15.89 12.61
CA HIS A 389 21.05 15.72 12.76
C HIS A 389 21.73 15.34 11.43
N PRO A 390 22.83 15.99 11.01
CA PRO A 390 23.46 15.76 9.71
C PRO A 390 24.03 14.35 9.54
N GLU A 391 24.47 13.70 10.63
CA GLU A 391 24.95 12.30 10.59
C GLU A 391 23.83 11.28 10.26
N MET A 392 22.55 11.62 10.46
CA MET A 392 21.44 10.69 10.22
C MET A 392 21.10 10.67 8.72
N GLY A 393 21.31 9.54 8.06
CA GLY A 393 20.98 9.33 6.65
C GLY A 393 19.95 8.23 6.43
N ILE A 394 20.11 7.50 5.33
CA ILE A 394 19.37 6.26 5.05
C ILE A 394 20.23 5.10 5.54
N GLN A 395 19.74 4.35 6.53
CA GLN A 395 20.48 3.23 7.13
C GLN A 395 20.47 2.01 6.21
N GLY A 396 19.29 1.68 5.67
CA GLY A 396 19.10 0.43 4.96
C GLY A 396 17.75 0.31 4.27
N PHE A 397 17.56 -0.83 3.62
CA PHE A 397 16.28 -1.22 3.04
C PHE A 397 15.73 -2.43 3.81
N TRP A 398 14.62 -2.22 4.50
CA TRP A 398 14.00 -3.16 5.41
C TRP A 398 12.96 -4.00 4.67
N LEU A 399 13.27 -5.26 4.42
CA LEU A 399 12.37 -6.26 3.85
C LEU A 399 11.48 -6.87 4.93
N ASN A 400 10.69 -6.01 5.56
CA ASN A 400 9.84 -6.37 6.68
C ASN A 400 8.42 -6.66 6.21
N TRP A 401 7.96 -7.88 6.48
CA TRP A 401 6.66 -8.37 6.06
C TRP A 401 5.93 -9.07 7.21
N TYR A 402 4.83 -8.49 7.67
CA TYR A 402 4.00 -9.06 8.74
C TYR A 402 2.54 -8.61 8.64
N HIS A 403 1.63 -9.42 9.19
CA HIS A 403 0.20 -9.15 9.24
C HIS A 403 -0.14 -8.28 10.45
N GLY A 404 -1.05 -7.34 10.23
CA GLY A 404 -1.64 -6.48 11.23
C GLY A 404 -0.63 -5.58 11.93
N GLY A 405 -1.03 -4.98 13.05
CA GLY A 405 -0.12 -4.37 14.02
C GLY A 405 -0.05 -5.18 15.31
N THR A 406 -1.22 -5.60 15.78
CA THR A 406 -1.42 -6.40 17.00
C THR A 406 -2.35 -7.59 16.77
N SER A 407 -2.96 -7.70 15.60
CA SER A 407 -3.93 -8.74 15.25
C SER A 407 -3.22 -9.87 14.49
N PRO A 408 -3.15 -11.09 15.06
CA PRO A 408 -2.53 -12.22 14.37
C PRO A 408 -3.26 -12.61 13.08
N ALA A 409 -2.53 -13.25 12.16
CA ALA A 409 -3.11 -13.68 10.89
C ALA A 409 -4.22 -14.73 11.11
N PRO A 410 -5.39 -14.60 10.46
CA PRO A 410 -6.49 -15.55 10.62
C PRO A 410 -6.20 -16.93 10.00
N ARG A 411 -5.23 -16.99 9.08
CA ARG A 411 -4.83 -18.16 8.32
C ARG A 411 -3.40 -17.99 7.83
N THR A 412 -2.79 -19.10 7.42
CA THR A 412 -1.50 -19.04 6.73
C THR A 412 -1.67 -18.37 5.37
N MET A 413 -0.72 -17.51 4.99
CA MET A 413 -0.71 -16.78 3.71
C MET A 413 0.71 -16.74 3.15
N HIS A 414 0.88 -16.88 1.84
CA HIS A 414 2.18 -16.93 1.20
C HIS A 414 2.45 -15.76 0.25
N PHE A 415 3.71 -15.33 0.24
CA PHE A 415 4.21 -14.29 -0.66
C PHE A 415 5.60 -14.68 -1.18
N ARG A 416 6.04 -14.01 -2.24
CA ARG A 416 7.39 -14.16 -2.77
C ARG A 416 8.04 -12.80 -2.94
N MET A 417 9.34 -12.73 -2.72
CA MET A 417 10.15 -11.53 -2.98
C MET A 417 11.38 -11.91 -3.82
N ASP A 418 11.78 -11.04 -4.75
CA ASP A 418 12.93 -11.26 -5.61
C ASP A 418 13.64 -9.95 -6.00
N SER A 419 14.84 -10.07 -6.56
CA SER A 419 15.53 -9.04 -7.36
C SER A 419 15.59 -7.64 -6.72
N VAL A 420 16.16 -7.59 -5.51
CA VAL A 420 16.30 -6.39 -4.71
C VAL A 420 17.48 -5.55 -5.20
N VAL A 421 17.25 -4.26 -5.45
CA VAL A 421 18.28 -3.32 -5.92
C VAL A 421 18.20 -2.03 -5.12
N ILE A 422 19.36 -1.50 -4.74
CA ILE A 422 19.52 -0.18 -4.12
C ILE A 422 20.49 0.62 -4.96
N ALA A 423 20.12 1.84 -5.36
CA ALA A 423 20.93 2.68 -6.24
C ALA A 423 20.76 4.17 -5.96
N ARG A 424 21.71 4.98 -6.43
CA ARG A 424 21.64 6.45 -6.45
C ARG A 424 20.94 7.01 -7.70
N SER A 425 20.47 6.14 -8.59
CA SER A 425 19.75 6.51 -9.81
C SER A 425 18.50 5.64 -9.94
N TYR A 426 17.49 6.17 -10.63
CA TYR A 426 16.24 5.45 -10.87
C TYR A 426 16.49 4.08 -11.52
N ILE A 427 15.98 3.03 -10.90
CA ILE A 427 16.29 1.64 -11.26
C ILE A 427 15.36 1.19 -12.39
N GLY A 428 14.06 1.41 -12.23
CA GLY A 428 13.02 0.97 -13.15
C GLY A 428 12.75 -0.54 -13.09
N PRO A 429 11.66 -0.99 -13.75
CA PRO A 429 11.40 -2.41 -13.95
C PRO A 429 12.58 -3.10 -14.65
N ARG A 430 12.86 -4.33 -14.22
CA ARG A 430 13.80 -5.26 -14.85
C ARG A 430 13.43 -5.44 -16.32
N ASN A 431 14.43 -5.34 -17.20
CA ASN A 431 14.29 -5.74 -18.58
C ASN A 431 14.06 -7.26 -18.68
N GLU A 432 12.90 -7.68 -19.19
CA GLU A 432 12.54 -9.10 -19.38
C GLU A 432 12.76 -9.60 -20.82
N HIS A 433 13.41 -8.81 -21.67
CA HIS A 433 13.84 -9.19 -23.01
C HIS A 433 15.26 -9.77 -23.00
N LEU A 434 15.51 -10.77 -23.85
CA LEU A 434 16.81 -11.41 -24.04
C LEU A 434 17.63 -10.72 -25.14
#